data_AF-I3X0D3-F1
#
_entry.id   AF-I3X0D3-F1
#
_cell.length_a   1.000
_cell.length_b   1.000
_cell.length_c   1.000
_cell.angle_alpha   90.00
_cell.angle_beta   90.00
_cell.angle_gamma   90.00
#
_symmetry.space_group_name_H-M   'P 1'
#
loop_
_entity.id
_entity.type
_entity.pdbx_description
1 polymer ?
#
loop_
_entity_poly.entity_id
_entity_poly.type
_entity_poly.pdbx_seq_one_letter_code
_entity_poly.pdbx_strand_id
1 'polypeptide(L)' 'MAGDCSAAAAQVVAETGGELLSAQPTADGKCVVTVLIPGNGGRPKKVTVKVPM' A
#
# COMPACT_ATOMS: atom_id res chain seq x y z
N MET A 1 -15.11 12.93 5.88
CA MET A 1 -13.82 12.44 6.38
C MET A 1 -13.06 11.94 5.16
N ALA A 2 -11.96 12.58 4.79
CA ALA A 2 -11.05 11.96 3.83
C ALA A 2 -10.53 10.72 4.55
N GLY A 3 -11.05 9.54 4.19
CA GLY A 3 -10.67 8.29 4.84
C GLY A 3 -9.16 8.12 4.67
N ASP A 4 -8.42 8.30 5.76
CA ASP A 4 -6.99 8.16 5.73
C ASP A 4 -6.69 6.69 5.47
N CYS A 5 -6.22 6.38 4.25
CA CYS A 5 -5.76 5.06 3.87
C CYS A 5 -4.52 4.60 4.66
N SER A 6 -4.15 5.30 5.73
CA SER A 6 -3.01 5.05 6.60
C SER A 6 -3.12 3.69 7.32
N ALA A 7 -4.32 3.30 7.77
CA ALA A 7 -4.54 1.98 8.37
C ALA A 7 -4.31 0.85 7.35
N ALA A 8 -4.95 0.96 6.18
CA ALA A 8 -4.75 0.02 5.07
C ALA A 8 -3.29 -0.01 4.60
N ALA A 9 -2.64 1.15 4.56
CA ALA A 9 -1.25 1.28 4.18
C ALA A 9 -0.31 0.58 5.17
N ALA A 10 -0.51 0.80 6.48
CA ALA A 10 0.26 0.13 7.53
C ALA A 10 0.10 -1.39 7.47
N GLN A 11 -1.12 -1.87 7.21
CA GLN A 11 -1.39 -3.30 7.04
C GLN A 11 -0.65 -3.88 5.84
N VAL A 12 -0.79 -3.27 4.65
CA VAL A 12 -0.12 -3.75 3.42
C VAL A 12 1.40 -3.70 3.57
N VAL A 13 1.96 -2.68 4.22
CA VAL A 13 3.39 -2.59 4.54
C VAL A 13 3.83 -3.73 5.43
N ALA A 14 3.09 -3.99 6.52
CA ALA A 14 3.40 -5.08 7.45
C ALA A 14 3.29 -6.47 6.79
N GLU A 15 2.28 -6.67 5.94
CA GLU A 15 2.08 -7.94 5.22
C GLU A 15 3.14 -8.17 4.13
N THR A 16 3.54 -7.11 3.42
CA THR A 16 4.49 -7.23 2.31
C THR A 16 5.95 -7.12 2.74
N GLY A 17 6.22 -6.57 3.93
CA GLY A 17 7.57 -6.25 4.39
C GLY A 17 8.27 -5.21 3.53
N GLY A 18 7.50 -4.38 2.82
CA GLY A 18 7.99 -3.34 1.92
C GLY A 18 7.86 -1.93 2.50
N GLU A 19 8.25 -0.94 1.72
CA GLU A 19 8.10 0.47 2.09
C GLU A 19 6.87 1.09 1.41
N LEU A 20 6.10 1.91 2.13
CA LEU A 20 4.96 2.60 1.55
C LEU A 20 5.43 3.69 0.59
N LEU A 21 4.99 3.62 -0.66
CA LEU A 21 5.20 4.70 -1.63
C LEU A 21 4.02 5.66 -1.68
N SER A 22 2.79 5.15 -1.68
CA SER A 22 1.59 5.98 -1.77
C SER A 22 0.36 5.22 -1.28
N ALA A 23 -0.57 5.93 -0.66
CA ALA A 23 -1.86 5.41 -0.26
C ALA A 23 -2.93 6.44 -0.64
N GLN A 24 -3.82 6.07 -1.56
CA GLN A 24 -4.83 6.97 -2.09
C GLN A 24 -6.23 6.35 -1.96
N PRO A 25 -7.20 7.07 -1.37
CA PRO A 25 -8.58 6.64 -1.37
C PRO A 25 -9.19 6.79 -2.78
N THR A 26 -10.03 5.85 -3.17
CA THR A 26 -10.80 5.87 -4.41
C THR A 26 -12.24 6.24 -4.13
N ALA A 27 -12.92 6.78 -5.15
CA ALA A 27 -14.34 7.12 -5.07
C ALA A 27 -15.24 5.91 -4.75
N ASP A 28 -14.77 4.69 -5.05
CA ASP A 28 -15.47 3.43 -4.77
C ASP A 28 -15.36 2.96 -3.29
N GLY A 29 -14.82 3.79 -2.39
CA GLY A 29 -14.62 3.43 -0.99
C GLY A 29 -13.48 2.42 -0.76
N LYS A 30 -12.49 2.39 -1.64
CA LYS A 30 -11.30 1.52 -1.51
C LYS A 30 -10.04 2.36 -1.34
N CYS A 31 -9.01 1.80 -0.74
CA CYS A 31 -7.68 2.35 -0.65
C CYS A 31 -6.76 1.66 -1.64
N VAL A 32 -6.21 2.41 -2.58
CA VAL A 32 -5.12 1.95 -3.44
C VAL A 32 -3.82 2.25 -2.72
N VAL A 33 -3.17 1.19 -2.24
CA VAL A 33 -1.89 1.26 -1.54
C VAL A 33 -0.81 0.75 -2.49
N THR A 34 0.26 1.52 -2.66
CA THR A 34 1.44 1.12 -3.42
C THR A 34 2.61 0.98 -2.47
N VAL A 35 3.20 -0.22 -2.45
CA VAL A 35 4.37 -0.56 -1.66
C VAL A 35 5.53 -0.98 -2.56
N LEU A 36 6.74 -0.71 -2.10
CA LEU A 36 7.97 -1.14 -2.73
C LEU A 36 8.59 -2.25 -1.88
N ILE A 37 8.55 -3.48 -2.38
CA ILE A 37 9.16 -4.61 -1.68
C ILE A 37 10.65 -4.64 -2.06
N PRO A 38 11.57 -4.43 -1.10
CA PRO A 38 12.99 -4.54 -1.35
C PRO A 38 13.35 -5.98 -1.69
N GLY A 39 14.03 -6.19 -2.81
CA GLY A 39 14.60 -7.49 -3.16
C GLY A 39 15.97 -7.61 -2.51
N ASN A 40 16.23 -8.70 -1.79
CA ASN A 40 17.51 -8.96 -1.11
C ASN A 40 18.65 -9.19 -2.13
N GLY A 41 19.18 -8.13 -2.74
CA GLY A 41 20.17 -8.16 -3.82
C GLY A 41 19.58 -8.11 -5.24
N GLY A 42 18.26 -7.93 -5.38
CA GLY A 42 17.54 -7.92 -6.67
C GLY A 42 16.71 -6.65 -6.87
N ARG A 43 16.13 -6.48 -8.07
CA ARG A 43 15.31 -5.31 -8.38
C ARG A 43 14.07 -5.25 -7.48
N PRO A 44 13.81 -4.13 -6.78
CA PRO A 44 12.65 -4.01 -5.91
C PRO A 44 11.35 -4.14 -6.72
N LYS A 45 10.35 -4.78 -6.12
CA LYS A 45 9.04 -5.00 -6.75
C LYS A 45 8.06 -3.96 -6.26
N LYS A 46 7.53 -3.16 -7.20
CA LYS A 46 6.41 -2.27 -6.92
C LYS A 46 5.12 -3.10 -6.93
N VAL A 47 4.44 -3.16 -5.80
CA VAL A 47 3.17 -3.87 -5.63
C VAL A 47 2.09 -2.85 -5.31
N THR A 48 0.97 -2.91 -6.03
CA THR A 48 -0.18 -2.05 -5.79
C THR A 48 -1.34 -2.93 -5.35
N VAL A 49 -1.84 -2.71 -4.13
CA VAL A 49 -2.91 -3.47 -3.49
C VAL A 49 -4.12 -2.55 -3.35
N LYS A 50 -5.32 -3.11 -3.54
CA LYS A 50 -6.58 -2.43 -3.29
C LYS A 50 -7.22 -3.02 -2.04
N VAL A 51 -7.32 -2.22 -1.00
CA VAL A 51 -7.92 -2.60 0.28
C VAL A 51 -9.29 -1.94 0.40
N PRO A 52 -10.37 -2.67 0.70
CA PRO A 52 -11.65 -2.05 1.01
C PRO A 52 -11.57 -1.26 2.33
N MET A 53 -12.14 -0.06 2.39
CA MET A 53 -12.30 0.71 3.64
C MET A 53 -13.57 0.32 4.39
#